data_AF-A0AB35NCM1-F1
#
_entry.id   AF-A0AB35NCM1-F1
#
_cell.length_a   1.000
_cell.length_b   1.000
_cell.length_c   1.000
_cell.angle_alpha   90.00
_cell.angle_beta   90.00
_cell.angle_gamma   90.00
#
_symmetry.space_group_name_H-M   'P 1'
#
loop_
_entity.id
_entity.type
_entity.pdbx_description
1 polymer ?
#
loop_
_entity_poly.entity_id
_entity_poly.type
_entity_poly.pdbx_seq_one_letter_code
_entity_poly.pdbx_strand_id
1 'polypeptide(L)'
;MMIAPLRYNPPQTALEIIYEDKDLLVVNKPSGLLTNPGKGPDLADCLLSRVCALYPLAQLVHRLDLSTSGVVAFALRRKAERELKRQFAERLVKKRYLAIVAGQLTETAGCITLPLAADPANPPKQQVDTAGKVAETHFNVLEQYANSALVELRPVTGRSHQLRVHMAALGHPILGDAFYAPIEWQQAAPRLLLHAATLTLQQPYSQQTLTFNADSDFVTANGQRLR
;
A
#
# COMPACT_ATOMS: atom_id res chain seq x y z
N MET A 1 -18.73 -19.06 10.39
CA MET A 1 -17.50 -19.87 10.36
C MET A 1 -16.44 -19.10 11.14
N MET A 2 -15.97 -19.62 12.28
CA MET A 2 -15.00 -18.89 13.12
C MET A 2 -13.66 -18.81 12.40
N ILE A 3 -13.18 -17.59 12.14
CA ILE A 3 -11.88 -17.33 11.53
C ILE A 3 -10.82 -17.73 12.57
N ALA A 4 -9.94 -18.68 12.24
CA ALA A 4 -8.81 -19.02 13.10
C ALA A 4 -7.99 -17.75 13.42
N PRO A 5 -7.49 -17.57 14.65
CA PRO A 5 -6.73 -16.37 15.01
C PRO A 5 -5.55 -16.18 14.05
N LEU A 6 -5.34 -14.94 13.60
CA LEU A 6 -4.22 -14.59 12.72
C LEU A 6 -2.92 -15.01 13.40
N ARG A 7 -2.24 -16.04 12.87
CA ARG A 7 -0.86 -16.33 13.25
C ARG A 7 0.04 -15.33 12.54
N TYR A 8 0.35 -14.25 13.24
CA TYR A 8 1.23 -13.21 12.72
C TYR A 8 2.69 -13.65 12.87
N ASN A 9 3.33 -13.92 11.73
CA ASN A 9 4.75 -14.28 11.65
C ASN A 9 5.41 -13.40 10.57
N PRO A 10 5.77 -12.15 10.91
CA PRO A 10 6.29 -11.21 9.92
C PRO A 10 7.66 -11.66 9.39
N PRO A 11 8.00 -11.30 8.14
CA PRO A 11 9.33 -11.56 7.60
C PRO A 11 10.43 -11.00 8.50
N GLN A 12 11.50 -11.76 8.71
CA GLN A 12 12.65 -11.35 9.53
C GLN A 12 13.74 -10.65 8.70
N THR A 13 13.41 -10.20 7.49
CA THR A 13 14.31 -9.47 6.61
C THR A 13 14.75 -8.16 7.25
N ALA A 14 16.00 -7.76 7.00
CA ALA A 14 16.53 -6.46 7.42
C ALA A 14 15.72 -5.31 6.79
N LEU A 15 15.78 -4.13 7.42
CA LEU A 15 15.20 -2.93 6.85
C LEU A 15 15.94 -2.54 5.58
N GLU A 16 15.23 -2.48 4.47
CA GLU A 16 15.76 -1.99 3.20
C GLU A 16 15.57 -0.48 3.12
N ILE A 17 16.64 0.26 3.39
CA ILE A 17 16.64 1.73 3.37
C ILE A 17 16.85 2.20 1.93
N ILE A 18 15.88 2.97 1.41
CA ILE A 18 15.92 3.59 0.08
C ILE A 18 16.61 4.95 0.14
N TYR A 19 16.31 5.72 1.20
CA TYR A 19 16.83 7.07 1.38
C TYR A 19 16.87 7.45 2.85
N GLU A 20 17.90 8.20 3.22
CA GLU A 20 18.05 8.78 4.54
C GLU A 20 18.69 10.17 4.46
N ASP A 21 18.09 11.13 5.15
CA ASP A 21 18.73 12.39 5.50
C ASP A 21 18.45 12.74 6.97
N LYS A 22 18.69 13.99 7.39
CA LYS A 22 18.49 14.44 8.78
C LYS A 22 17.04 14.50 9.23
N ASP A 23 16.08 14.49 8.31
CA ASP A 23 14.68 14.82 8.51
C ASP A 23 13.73 13.73 7.98
N LEU A 24 14.16 12.94 6.99
CA LEU A 24 13.38 11.96 6.24
C LEU A 24 14.12 10.61 6.16
N LEU A 25 13.40 9.54 6.45
CA LEU A 25 13.80 8.15 6.19
C LEU A 25 12.77 7.51 5.27
N VAL A 26 13.23 6.81 4.23
CA VAL A 26 12.38 6.08 3.29
C VAL A 26 12.86 4.64 3.20
N VAL A 27 11.94 3.70 3.32
CA VAL A 27 12.23 2.26 3.35
C VAL A 27 11.31 1.50 2.40
N ASN A 28 11.79 0.36 1.90
CA ASN A 28 10.97 -0.62 1.19
C ASN A 28 10.37 -1.60 2.22
N LYS A 29 9.06 -1.53 2.44
CA LYS A 29 8.37 -2.45 3.36
C LYS A 29 8.12 -3.79 2.66
N PRO A 30 8.53 -4.94 3.23
CA PRO A 30 8.11 -6.24 2.73
C PRO A 30 6.61 -6.48 2.97
N SER A 31 5.99 -7.35 2.18
CA SER A 31 4.65 -7.85 2.49
C SER A 31 4.66 -8.77 3.71
N GLY A 32 3.58 -8.77 4.48
CA GLY A 32 3.47 -9.58 5.70
C GLY A 32 4.03 -8.89 6.94
N LEU A 33 4.57 -7.68 6.81
CA LEU A 33 4.96 -6.83 7.94
C LEU A 33 3.93 -5.71 8.15
N LEU A 34 3.37 -5.61 9.35
CA LEU A 34 2.51 -4.48 9.73
C LEU A 34 3.30 -3.17 9.62
N THR A 35 2.67 -2.07 9.19
CA THR A 35 3.33 -0.76 9.21
C THR A 35 3.38 -0.13 10.60
N ASN A 36 2.30 -0.28 11.38
CA ASN A 36 2.18 0.20 12.75
C ASN A 36 1.78 -0.98 13.68
N PRO A 37 1.97 -0.87 15.01
CA PRO A 37 1.58 -1.93 15.93
C PRO A 37 0.09 -2.26 15.81
N GLY A 38 -0.23 -3.55 15.84
CA GLY A 38 -1.60 -4.04 15.94
C GLY A 38 -2.13 -3.94 17.38
N LYS A 39 -3.33 -4.50 17.60
CA LYS A 39 -3.91 -4.60 18.94
C LYS A 39 -3.41 -5.89 19.61
N GLY A 40 -2.56 -5.75 20.62
CA GLY A 40 -2.04 -6.88 21.40
C GLY A 40 -0.52 -7.05 21.26
N PRO A 41 0.15 -7.70 22.23
CA PRO A 41 1.61 -7.89 22.22
C PRO A 41 2.11 -8.75 21.05
N ASP A 42 1.29 -9.71 20.60
CA ASP A 42 1.52 -10.60 19.47
C ASP A 42 1.57 -9.87 18.12
N LEU A 43 1.03 -8.65 18.05
CA LEU A 43 1.05 -7.78 16.86
C LEU A 43 1.96 -6.55 17.04
N ALA A 44 2.87 -6.58 18.03
CA ALA A 44 3.75 -5.45 18.33
C ALA A 44 4.85 -5.27 17.27
N ASP A 45 5.38 -6.38 16.73
CA ASP A 45 6.39 -6.32 15.67
C ASP A 45 5.80 -5.71 14.40
N CYS A 46 6.37 -4.59 13.98
CA CYS A 46 5.94 -3.83 12.82
C CYS A 46 7.08 -2.97 12.30
N LEU A 47 6.93 -2.44 11.08
CA LEU A 47 7.90 -1.55 10.45
C LEU A 47 8.28 -0.38 11.35
N LEU A 48 7.30 0.30 11.97
CA LEU A 48 7.57 1.41 12.89
C LEU A 48 8.45 0.97 14.07
N SER A 49 8.15 -0.16 14.71
CA SER A 49 8.95 -0.64 15.85
C SER A 49 10.39 -0.98 15.45
N ARG A 50 10.58 -1.61 14.28
CA ARG A 50 11.91 -1.94 13.75
C ARG A 50 12.69 -0.69 13.36
N VAL A 51 12.03 0.29 12.74
CA VAL A 51 12.64 1.60 12.43
C VAL A 51 13.03 2.32 13.72
N CYS A 52 12.15 2.38 14.72
CA CYS A 52 12.43 3.04 16.00
C CYS A 52 13.59 2.41 16.79
N ALA A 53 13.88 1.12 16.57
CA ALA A 53 15.05 0.47 17.18
C ALA A 53 16.38 1.08 16.69
N LEU A 54 16.42 1.62 15.46
CA LEU A 54 17.60 2.26 14.87
C LEU A 54 17.48 3.80 14.88
N TYR A 55 16.27 4.32 14.75
CA TYR A 55 15.93 5.75 14.69
C TYR A 55 14.86 6.09 15.74
N PRO A 56 15.24 6.27 17.02
CA PRO A 56 14.28 6.36 18.13
C PRO A 56 13.25 7.49 18.01
N LEU A 57 13.55 8.54 17.25
CA LEU A 57 12.68 9.69 17.03
C LEU A 57 11.80 9.56 15.77
N ALA A 58 11.91 8.47 15.02
CA ALA A 58 11.14 8.26 13.80
C ALA A 58 9.63 8.29 14.08
N GLN A 59 8.90 8.99 13.22
CA GLN A 59 7.45 9.12 13.26
C GLN A 59 6.84 8.69 11.94
N LEU A 60 5.80 7.87 12.03
CA LEU A 60 5.05 7.40 10.86
C LEU A 60 4.15 8.53 10.32
N VAL A 61 4.24 8.81 9.01
CA VAL A 61 3.45 9.86 8.36
C VAL A 61 2.37 9.31 7.42
N HIS A 62 2.52 8.07 6.97
CA HIS A 62 1.53 7.31 6.20
C HIS A 62 1.73 5.81 6.41
N ARG A 63 0.79 4.98 5.95
CA ARG A 63 0.85 3.53 6.16
C ARG A 63 0.47 2.74 4.93
N LEU A 64 1.00 1.51 4.85
CA LEU A 64 0.57 0.49 3.91
C LEU A 64 -0.22 -0.60 4.67
N ASP A 65 -0.99 -1.39 3.92
CA ASP A 65 -1.62 -2.59 4.48
C ASP A 65 -0.56 -3.64 4.81
N LEU A 66 -0.91 -4.58 5.69
CA LEU A 66 -0.07 -5.72 6.07
C LEU A 66 0.52 -6.43 4.84
N SER A 67 -0.35 -6.81 3.90
CA SER A 67 0.02 -7.59 2.71
C SER A 67 0.53 -6.76 1.53
N THR A 68 0.55 -5.42 1.67
CA THR A 68 1.07 -4.52 0.64
C THR A 68 2.56 -4.32 0.87
N SER A 69 3.38 -4.42 -0.17
CA SER A 69 4.82 -4.10 -0.12
C SER A 69 5.10 -2.71 -0.67
N GLY A 70 6.30 -2.17 -0.46
CA GLY A 70 6.80 -0.98 -1.17
C GLY A 70 7.09 0.21 -0.27
N VAL A 71 7.20 1.38 -0.90
CA VAL A 71 7.79 2.59 -0.31
C VAL A 71 6.97 3.12 0.88
N VAL A 72 7.64 3.27 2.03
CA VAL A 72 7.11 3.93 3.24
C VAL A 72 8.08 5.02 3.69
N ALA A 73 7.53 6.15 4.11
CA ALA A 73 8.29 7.31 4.57
C ALA A 73 8.06 7.55 6.07
N PHE A 74 9.12 7.98 6.75
CA PHE A 74 9.17 8.33 8.16
C PHE A 74 9.78 9.71 8.31
N ALA A 75 9.24 10.49 9.23
CA ALA A 75 9.89 11.72 9.67
C ALA A 75 10.86 11.42 10.80
N LEU A 76 12.07 11.94 10.76
CA LEU A 76 13.07 11.78 11.83
C LEU A 76 13.04 12.92 12.86
N ARG A 77 12.28 13.98 12.59
CA ARG A 77 12.12 15.15 13.46
C ARG A 77 10.70 15.69 13.47
N ARG A 78 10.30 16.36 14.55
CA ARG A 78 8.95 16.93 14.72
C ARG A 78 8.54 17.92 13.63
N LYS A 79 9.46 18.77 13.15
CA LYS A 79 9.16 19.70 12.05
C LYS A 79 8.88 18.95 10.74
N ALA A 80 9.68 17.93 10.45
CA ALA A 80 9.50 17.07 9.29
C ALA A 80 8.19 16.28 9.36
N GLU A 81 7.84 15.76 10.54
CA GLU A 81 6.59 15.04 10.77
C GLU A 81 5.37 15.89 10.43
N ARG A 82 5.32 17.12 10.97
CA ARG A 82 4.22 18.04 10.71
C ARG A 82 4.08 18.35 9.23
N GLU A 83 5.20 18.65 8.56
CA GLU A 83 5.19 19.01 7.15
C GLU A 83 4.79 17.83 6.25
N LEU A 84 5.33 16.64 6.49
CA LEU A 84 4.95 15.44 5.73
C LEU A 84 3.47 15.10 5.95
N LYS A 85 2.97 15.12 7.19
CA LYS A 85 1.55 14.90 7.48
C LYS A 85 0.66 15.93 6.76
N ARG A 86 1.09 17.19 6.68
CA ARG A 86 0.41 18.24 5.91
C ARG A 86 0.37 17.88 4.42
N GLN A 87 1.50 17.50 3.81
CA GLN A 87 1.55 17.09 2.40
C GLN A 87 0.62 15.91 2.09
N PHE A 88 0.52 14.91 2.98
CA PHE A 88 -0.43 13.81 2.82
C PHE A 88 -1.89 14.26 2.97
N ALA A 89 -2.19 15.12 3.96
CA ALA A 89 -3.53 15.63 4.20
C ALA A 89 -4.04 16.50 3.04
N GLU A 90 -3.16 17.33 2.48
CA GLU A 90 -3.42 18.20 1.33
C GLU A 90 -3.25 17.50 -0.03
N ARG A 91 -2.94 16.19 -0.03
CA ARG A 91 -2.80 15.35 -1.24
C ARG A 91 -1.71 15.84 -2.21
N LEU A 92 -0.66 16.49 -1.69
CA LEU A 92 0.51 16.94 -2.46
C LEU A 92 1.43 15.77 -2.82
N VAL A 93 1.40 14.70 -2.04
CA VAL A 93 2.19 13.49 -2.26
C VAL A 93 1.62 12.68 -3.43
N LYS A 94 2.45 12.40 -4.44
CA LYS A 94 2.08 11.50 -5.54
C LYS A 94 2.48 10.07 -5.19
N LYS A 95 1.53 9.15 -5.34
CA LYS A 95 1.71 7.73 -5.07
C LYS A 95 1.44 6.95 -6.35
N ARG A 96 2.36 6.07 -6.73
CA ARG A 96 2.17 5.08 -7.81
C ARG A 96 2.28 3.69 -7.23
N TYR A 97 1.27 2.88 -7.50
CA TYR A 97 1.24 1.48 -7.14
C TYR A 97 1.20 0.63 -8.42
N LEU A 98 1.71 -0.58 -8.31
CA LEU A 98 1.64 -1.61 -9.34
C LEU A 98 0.94 -2.82 -8.76
N ALA A 99 -0.02 -3.37 -9.52
CA ALA A 99 -0.80 -4.51 -9.11
C ALA A 99 -0.97 -5.51 -10.25
N ILE A 100 -0.98 -6.81 -9.91
CA ILE A 100 -1.48 -7.83 -10.83
C ILE A 100 -2.93 -8.14 -10.46
N VAL A 101 -3.85 -7.93 -11.40
CA VAL A 101 -5.29 -8.08 -11.17
C VAL A 101 -5.88 -9.19 -12.03
N ALA A 102 -7.00 -9.74 -11.58
CA ALA A 102 -7.69 -10.84 -12.24
C ALA A 102 -8.38 -10.44 -13.56
N GLY A 103 -8.35 -11.34 -14.53
CA GLY A 103 -9.05 -11.21 -15.80
C GLY A 103 -8.42 -10.19 -16.76
N GLN A 104 -9.19 -9.85 -17.79
CA GLN A 104 -8.81 -8.90 -18.83
C GLN A 104 -9.70 -7.66 -18.71
N LEU A 105 -9.09 -6.51 -18.47
CA LEU A 105 -9.83 -5.24 -18.41
C LEU A 105 -10.19 -4.78 -19.83
N THR A 106 -11.47 -4.50 -20.08
CA THR A 106 -11.91 -3.90 -21.34
C THR A 106 -11.48 -2.44 -21.44
N GLU A 107 -11.58 -1.70 -20.34
CA GLU A 107 -11.08 -0.33 -20.20
C GLU A 107 -9.60 -0.35 -19.80
N THR A 108 -8.74 0.24 -20.63
CA THR A 108 -7.29 0.26 -20.38
C THR A 108 -6.84 1.41 -19.47
N ALA A 109 -7.70 2.38 -19.18
CA ALA A 109 -7.44 3.46 -18.24
C ALA A 109 -8.77 4.05 -17.74
N GLY A 110 -8.77 4.60 -16.53
CA GLY A 110 -9.97 5.23 -15.99
C GLY A 110 -9.80 5.76 -14.57
N CYS A 111 -10.92 6.21 -14.01
CA CYS A 111 -11.00 6.73 -12.64
C CYS A 111 -12.16 6.05 -11.90
N ILE A 112 -11.87 5.55 -10.70
CA ILE A 112 -12.83 4.90 -9.82
C ILE A 112 -13.12 5.85 -8.66
N THR A 113 -14.35 6.37 -8.60
CA THR A 113 -14.81 7.26 -7.54
C THR A 113 -15.94 6.60 -6.76
N LEU A 114 -15.57 5.72 -5.84
CA LEU A 114 -16.52 4.98 -4.99
C LEU A 114 -16.25 5.28 -3.52
N PRO A 115 -17.26 5.72 -2.74
CA PRO A 115 -17.12 5.95 -1.31
C PRO A 115 -16.93 4.64 -0.54
N LEU A 116 -16.07 4.68 0.48
CA LEU A 116 -15.65 3.50 1.24
C LEU A 116 -15.93 3.65 2.74
N ALA A 117 -16.37 2.56 3.36
CA ALA A 117 -16.57 2.45 4.81
C ALA A 117 -16.01 1.12 5.34
N ALA A 118 -15.85 1.01 6.66
CA ALA A 118 -15.54 -0.26 7.30
C ALA A 118 -16.73 -1.22 7.14
N ASP A 119 -16.45 -2.50 6.92
CA ASP A 119 -17.45 -3.56 6.96
C ASP A 119 -17.61 -4.03 8.42
N PRO A 120 -18.72 -3.68 9.11
CA PRO A 120 -18.90 -4.04 10.51
C PRO A 120 -19.11 -5.54 10.71
N ALA A 121 -19.55 -6.27 9.69
CA ALA A 121 -19.79 -7.71 9.77
C ALA A 121 -18.48 -8.51 9.62
N ASN A 122 -17.48 -7.96 8.90
CA ASN A 122 -16.22 -8.65 8.62
C ASN A 122 -14.96 -7.83 8.90
N PRO A 123 -14.69 -7.35 10.13
CA PRO A 123 -13.45 -6.63 10.42
C PRO A 123 -12.19 -7.48 10.08
N PRO A 124 -11.13 -6.90 9.48
CA PRO A 124 -10.91 -5.48 9.19
C PRO A 124 -11.33 -5.05 7.76
N LYS A 125 -12.18 -5.82 7.06
CA LYS A 125 -12.62 -5.51 5.69
C LYS A 125 -13.29 -4.13 5.63
N GLN A 126 -13.23 -3.59 4.43
CA GLN A 126 -13.84 -2.34 3.99
C GLN A 126 -14.77 -2.67 2.82
N GLN A 127 -15.77 -1.85 2.58
CA GLN A 127 -16.74 -2.05 1.51
C GLN A 127 -17.09 -0.72 0.83
N VAL A 128 -17.64 -0.82 -0.38
CA VAL A 128 -18.29 0.32 -1.04
C VAL A 128 -19.58 0.61 -0.30
N ASP A 129 -19.74 1.85 0.14
CA ASP A 129 -20.89 2.29 0.93
C ASP A 129 -21.16 3.76 0.61
N THR A 130 -22.40 4.10 0.23
CA THR A 130 -22.79 5.47 -0.13
C THR A 130 -22.68 6.45 1.03
N ALA A 131 -22.76 5.99 2.29
CA ALA A 131 -22.50 6.79 3.49
C ALA A 131 -21.00 6.84 3.86
N GLY A 132 -20.16 6.14 3.10
CA GLY A 132 -18.72 6.09 3.30
C GLY A 132 -17.99 7.37 2.92
N LYS A 133 -16.67 7.36 3.11
CA LYS A 133 -15.81 8.47 2.71
C LYS A 133 -15.45 8.34 1.24
N VAL A 134 -15.67 9.39 0.45
CA VAL A 134 -15.27 9.45 -0.96
C VAL A 134 -13.79 9.04 -1.10
N ALA A 135 -13.56 8.14 -2.04
CA ALA A 135 -12.26 7.63 -2.41
C ALA A 135 -12.12 7.67 -3.92
N GLU A 136 -10.95 8.09 -4.40
CA GLU A 136 -10.67 8.26 -5.83
C GLU A 136 -9.34 7.59 -6.18
N THR A 137 -9.38 6.73 -7.20
CA THR A 137 -8.22 5.99 -7.74
C THR A 137 -8.21 6.10 -9.25
N HIS A 138 -7.10 6.60 -9.81
CA HIS A 138 -6.84 6.50 -11.25
C HIS A 138 -6.13 5.19 -11.55
N PHE A 139 -6.44 4.55 -12.66
CA PHE A 139 -5.77 3.33 -13.09
C PHE A 139 -5.37 3.39 -14.56
N ASN A 140 -4.32 2.66 -14.90
CA ASN A 140 -3.87 2.44 -16.28
C ASN A 140 -3.31 1.02 -16.41
N VAL A 141 -3.81 0.25 -17.37
CA VAL A 141 -3.30 -1.07 -17.73
C VAL A 141 -1.97 -0.89 -18.43
N LEU A 142 -0.91 -1.47 -17.88
CA LEU A 142 0.43 -1.44 -18.47
C LEU A 142 0.64 -2.64 -19.40
N GLU A 143 0.12 -3.81 -19.02
CA GLU A 143 0.26 -5.03 -19.80
C GLU A 143 -0.94 -5.96 -19.55
N GLN A 144 -1.47 -6.56 -20.61
CA GLN A 144 -2.52 -7.58 -20.56
C GLN A 144 -1.92 -8.97 -20.72
N TYR A 145 -2.42 -9.92 -19.94
CA TYR A 145 -2.09 -11.35 -20.05
C TYR A 145 -3.37 -12.17 -20.31
N ALA A 146 -3.24 -13.49 -20.42
CA ALA A 146 -4.38 -14.38 -20.68
C ALA A 146 -5.50 -14.25 -19.64
N ASN A 147 -5.15 -14.30 -18.35
CA ASN A 147 -6.12 -14.34 -17.24
C ASN A 147 -5.84 -13.26 -16.16
N SER A 148 -5.01 -12.27 -16.49
CA SER A 148 -4.61 -11.22 -15.54
C SER A 148 -4.10 -9.99 -16.28
N ALA A 149 -3.97 -8.86 -15.58
CA ALA A 149 -3.33 -7.66 -16.11
C ALA A 149 -2.36 -7.05 -15.10
N LEU A 150 -1.28 -6.44 -15.59
CA LEU A 150 -0.47 -5.52 -14.80
C LEU A 150 -1.08 -4.13 -14.90
N VAL A 151 -1.47 -3.58 -13.75
CA VAL A 151 -2.17 -2.29 -13.64
C VAL A 151 -1.36 -1.34 -12.77
N GLU A 152 -1.16 -0.14 -13.28
CA GLU A 152 -0.73 1.00 -12.51
C GLU A 152 -1.93 1.63 -11.80
N LEU A 153 -1.78 1.93 -10.51
CA LEU A 153 -2.81 2.54 -9.68
C LEU A 153 -2.26 3.81 -9.02
N ARG A 154 -2.99 4.92 -9.14
CA ARG A 154 -2.64 6.21 -8.57
C ARG A 154 -3.77 6.69 -7.65
N PRO A 155 -3.74 6.34 -6.34
CA PRO A 155 -4.78 6.76 -5.40
C PRO A 155 -4.63 8.25 -5.06
N VAL A 156 -5.64 9.05 -5.36
CA VAL A 156 -5.71 10.48 -4.99
C VAL A 156 -5.96 10.59 -3.48
N THR A 157 -6.93 9.83 -2.98
CA THR A 157 -7.17 9.67 -1.55
C THR A 157 -6.29 8.55 -0.95
N GLY A 158 -6.44 8.27 0.35
CA GLY A 158 -5.72 7.20 1.05
C GLY A 158 -6.60 6.49 2.05
N ARG A 159 -7.75 5.95 1.60
CA ARG A 159 -8.64 5.19 2.48
C ARG A 159 -8.10 3.78 2.72
N SER A 160 -8.48 3.18 3.85
CA SER A 160 -8.09 1.80 4.17
C SER A 160 -8.51 0.87 3.04
N HIS A 161 -7.62 -0.02 2.62
CA HIS A 161 -7.83 -1.00 1.53
C HIS A 161 -8.35 -0.40 0.21
N GLN A 162 -8.21 0.92 -0.04
CA GLN A 162 -8.87 1.61 -1.14
C GLN A 162 -8.66 0.93 -2.50
N LEU A 163 -7.39 0.70 -2.87
CA LEU A 163 -7.03 0.11 -4.16
C LEU A 163 -7.61 -1.29 -4.32
N ARG A 164 -7.62 -2.07 -3.24
CA ARG A 164 -8.09 -3.46 -3.22
C ARG A 164 -9.60 -3.53 -3.41
N VAL A 165 -10.34 -2.70 -2.68
CA VAL A 165 -11.81 -2.61 -2.81
C VAL A 165 -12.21 -2.06 -4.17
N HIS A 166 -11.54 -1.01 -4.65
CA HIS A 166 -11.84 -0.42 -5.96
C HIS A 166 -11.61 -1.41 -7.10
N MET A 167 -10.48 -2.13 -7.10
CA MET A 167 -10.22 -3.16 -8.11
C MET A 167 -11.22 -4.32 -8.04
N ALA A 168 -11.58 -4.77 -6.84
CA ALA A 168 -12.63 -5.77 -6.68
C ALA A 168 -14.01 -5.26 -7.15
N ALA A 169 -14.34 -3.99 -6.91
CA ALA A 169 -15.60 -3.37 -7.35
C ALA A 169 -15.69 -3.23 -8.88
N LEU A 170 -14.55 -3.10 -9.56
CA LEU A 170 -14.49 -3.18 -11.03
C LEU A 170 -14.59 -4.63 -11.57
N GLY A 171 -14.70 -5.64 -10.71
CA GLY A 171 -14.71 -7.05 -11.13
C GLY A 171 -13.31 -7.63 -11.38
N HIS A 172 -12.24 -6.87 -11.10
CA HIS A 172 -10.85 -7.26 -11.34
C HIS A 172 -10.06 -7.25 -10.02
N PRO A 173 -10.37 -8.13 -9.04
CA PRO A 173 -9.67 -8.15 -7.77
C PRO A 173 -8.17 -8.40 -7.95
N ILE A 174 -7.36 -7.88 -7.02
CA ILE A 174 -5.91 -8.09 -7.03
C ILE A 174 -5.62 -9.56 -6.71
N LEU A 175 -4.70 -10.17 -7.47
CA LEU A 175 -4.31 -11.57 -7.24
C LEU A 175 -3.69 -11.75 -5.84
N GLY A 176 -4.02 -12.85 -5.19
CA GLY A 176 -3.58 -13.16 -3.83
C GLY A 176 -4.25 -12.31 -2.73
N ASP A 177 -5.28 -11.52 -3.04
CA ASP A 177 -6.00 -10.75 -2.03
C ASP A 177 -6.91 -11.63 -1.18
N ALA A 178 -6.46 -11.97 0.03
CA ALA A 178 -7.21 -12.81 0.97
C ALA A 178 -8.54 -12.23 1.47
N PHE A 179 -8.84 -10.95 1.23
CA PHE A 179 -10.09 -10.33 1.69
C PHE A 179 -11.11 -10.12 0.57
N TYR A 180 -10.65 -9.80 -0.63
CA TYR A 180 -11.50 -9.27 -1.70
C TYR A 180 -11.51 -10.09 -2.97
N ALA A 181 -10.57 -11.04 -3.11
CA ALA A 181 -10.56 -11.94 -4.24
C ALA A 181 -11.42 -13.19 -3.95
N PRO A 182 -12.17 -13.69 -4.95
CA PRO A 182 -12.68 -15.06 -4.93
C PRO A 182 -11.55 -16.08 -4.72
N ILE A 183 -11.90 -17.27 -4.22
CA ILE A 183 -10.92 -18.30 -3.83
C ILE A 183 -9.92 -18.66 -4.94
N GLU A 184 -10.39 -18.70 -6.19
CA GLU A 184 -9.55 -18.98 -7.36
C GLU A 184 -8.43 -17.94 -7.55
N TRP A 185 -8.74 -16.65 -7.38
CA TRP A 185 -7.78 -15.55 -7.54
C TRP A 185 -6.96 -15.30 -6.27
N GLN A 186 -7.49 -15.68 -5.11
CA GLN A 186 -6.73 -15.72 -3.86
C GLN A 186 -5.60 -16.75 -3.93
N GLN A 187 -5.84 -17.92 -4.53
CA GLN A 187 -4.85 -18.99 -4.66
C GLN A 187 -3.90 -18.80 -5.86
N ALA A 188 -4.22 -17.89 -6.79
CA ALA A 188 -3.41 -17.60 -7.96
C ALA A 188 -2.05 -16.93 -7.66
N ALA A 189 -1.85 -16.44 -6.42
CA ALA A 189 -0.57 -15.88 -5.98
C ALA A 189 -0.34 -16.19 -4.49
N PRO A 190 0.92 -16.37 -4.06
CA PRO A 190 1.24 -16.70 -2.66
C PRO A 190 1.00 -15.53 -1.68
N ARG A 191 0.81 -14.31 -2.20
CA ARG A 191 0.55 -13.08 -1.46
C ARG A 191 -0.23 -12.09 -2.32
N LEU A 192 -0.72 -11.03 -1.69
CA LEU A 192 -1.28 -9.88 -2.39
C LEU A 192 -0.25 -9.26 -3.35
N LEU A 193 -0.54 -9.29 -4.66
CA LEU A 193 0.30 -8.67 -5.69
C LEU A 193 -0.05 -7.19 -5.84
N LEU A 194 0.18 -6.42 -4.77
CA LEU A 194 0.07 -4.96 -4.72
C LEU A 194 1.37 -4.38 -4.12
N HIS A 195 1.98 -3.46 -4.84
CA HIS A 195 3.24 -2.85 -4.46
C HIS A 195 3.21 -1.32 -4.62
N ALA A 196 3.59 -0.60 -3.58
CA ALA A 196 3.79 0.85 -3.59
C ALA A 196 5.13 1.17 -4.28
N ALA A 197 5.11 1.19 -5.61
CA ALA A 197 6.30 1.30 -6.45
C ALA A 197 7.01 2.65 -6.36
N THR A 198 6.24 3.74 -6.26
CA THR A 198 6.81 5.09 -6.21
C THR A 198 6.09 6.01 -5.26
N LEU A 199 6.90 6.80 -4.55
CA LEU A 199 6.44 7.91 -3.71
C LEU A 199 7.20 9.18 -4.10
N THR A 200 6.45 10.22 -4.47
CA THR A 200 7.00 11.55 -4.72
C THR A 200 6.44 12.53 -3.70
N LEU A 201 7.34 13.23 -2.99
CA LEU A 201 7.01 14.20 -1.95
C LEU A 201 8.01 15.37 -1.98
N GLN A 202 7.74 16.43 -1.23
CA GLN A 202 8.70 17.52 -1.03
C GLN A 202 9.50 17.26 0.24
N GLN A 203 10.82 17.37 0.14
CA GLN A 203 11.72 17.25 1.29
C GLN A 203 11.28 18.28 2.35
N PRO A 204 11.10 17.89 3.63
CA PRO A 204 10.34 18.70 4.58
C PRO A 204 10.94 20.08 4.92
N TYR A 205 12.25 20.26 4.71
CA TYR A 205 12.98 21.49 4.97
C TYR A 205 13.31 22.25 3.67
N SER A 206 14.00 21.61 2.72
CA SER A 206 14.43 22.24 1.47
C SER A 206 13.31 22.42 0.45
N GLN A 207 12.16 21.74 0.65
CA GLN A 207 11.02 21.72 -0.28
C GLN A 207 11.36 21.16 -1.67
N GLN A 208 12.56 20.59 -1.83
CA GLN A 208 12.97 19.91 -3.06
C GLN A 208 12.06 18.70 -3.30
N THR A 209 11.52 18.58 -4.50
CA THR A 209 10.77 17.39 -4.91
C THR A 209 11.70 16.18 -4.99
N LEU A 210 11.43 15.15 -4.19
CA LEU A 210 12.13 13.89 -4.18
C LEU A 210 11.20 12.76 -4.64
N THR A 211 11.74 11.82 -5.41
CA THR A 211 11.01 10.63 -5.88
C THR A 211 11.77 9.38 -5.49
N PHE A 212 11.08 8.47 -4.81
CA PHE A 212 11.64 7.21 -4.33
C PHE A 212 10.97 6.07 -5.08
N ASN A 213 11.77 5.11 -5.54
CA ASN A 213 11.32 3.95 -6.27
C ASN A 213 11.72 2.68 -5.53
N ALA A 214 10.88 1.66 -5.58
CA ALA A 214 11.18 0.33 -5.07
C ALA A 214 10.70 -0.73 -6.07
N ASP A 215 11.53 -1.75 -6.27
CA ASP A 215 11.12 -2.97 -6.96
C ASP A 215 10.44 -3.91 -5.95
N SER A 216 9.69 -4.87 -6.46
CA SER A 216 9.10 -5.98 -5.70
C SER A 216 9.60 -7.32 -6.19
N ASP A 217 9.09 -8.39 -5.58
CA ASP A 217 9.25 -9.78 -6.01
C ASP A 217 8.50 -10.12 -7.30
N PHE A 218 7.57 -9.27 -7.77
CA PHE A 218 6.74 -9.54 -8.95
C PHE A 218 6.77 -8.42 -10.01
N VAL A 219 7.32 -7.24 -9.70
CA VAL A 219 7.34 -6.10 -10.63
C VAL A 219 8.47 -5.13 -10.30
N THR A 220 9.10 -4.57 -11.34
CA THR A 220 10.01 -3.42 -11.19
C THR A 220 9.23 -2.12 -10.99
N ALA A 221 9.85 -1.12 -10.36
CA ALA A 221 9.24 0.19 -10.16
C ALA A 221 8.81 0.84 -11.49
N ASN A 222 9.50 0.51 -12.58
CA ASN A 222 9.23 1.01 -13.93
C ASN A 222 8.05 0.29 -14.62
N GLY A 223 7.39 -0.66 -13.97
CA GLY A 223 6.21 -1.32 -14.52
C GLY A 223 6.52 -2.52 -15.41
N GLN A 224 7.64 -3.22 -15.16
CA GLN A 224 7.93 -4.48 -15.84
C GLN A 224 7.66 -5.64 -14.90
N ARG A 225 6.84 -6.61 -15.31
CA ARG A 225 6.57 -7.82 -14.53
C ARG A 225 7.83 -8.69 -14.44
N LEU A 226 8.13 -9.14 -13.23
CA LEU A 226 9.19 -10.11 -12.95
C LEU A 226 8.58 -11.52 -13.00
N ARG A 227 9.33 -12.47 -13.59
CA ARG A 227 8.89 -13.86 -13.78
C ARG A 227 9.17 -14.69 -12.54
#